data_AF-A0A7W9CSV3-F1
#
_entry.id   AF-A0A7W9CSV3-F1
#
_cell.length_a   1.000
_cell.length_b   1.000
_cell.length_c   1.000
_cell.angle_alpha   90.00
_cell.angle_beta   90.00
_cell.angle_gamma   90.00
#
_symmetry.space_group_name_H-M   'P 1'
#
loop_
_entity.id
_entity.type
_entity.pdbx_description
1 polymer ?
#
loop_
_entity_poly.entity_id
_entity_poly.type
_entity_poly.pdbx_seq_one_letter_code
_entity_poly.pdbx_strand_id
1 'polypeptide(L)'
;MRQVEMLDATSQLARLVAAVESGEEAEIVIARDGKPAARLVPIEPQPRPATRRLGIAAGRYAIHSDEEWEALDDAVAELFSGVKEKQ
;
A
#
# COMPACT_ATOMS: atom_id res chain seq x y z
N MET A 1 22.90 -0.37 -17.77
CA MET A 1 23.55 -0.50 -16.45
C MET A 1 24.85 0.27 -16.50
N ARG A 2 24.88 1.43 -15.84
CA ARG A 2 26.08 2.27 -15.72
C ARG A 2 26.73 2.04 -14.36
N GLN A 3 28.06 1.99 -14.31
CA GLN A 3 28.81 1.85 -13.06
C GLN A 3 29.66 3.11 -12.83
N VAL A 4 29.69 3.60 -11.59
CA VAL A 4 30.48 4.77 -11.15
C VAL A 4 31.22 4.46 -9.85
N GLU A 5 32.41 5.02 -9.66
CA GLU A 5 33.14 4.92 -8.39
C GLU A 5 32.49 5.85 -7.34
N MET A 6 32.57 5.48 -6.07
CA MET A 6 32.08 6.26 -4.91
C MET A 6 32.53 7.73 -4.93
N LEU A 7 33.79 8.00 -5.27
CA LEU A 7 34.38 9.33 -5.34
C LEU A 7 33.66 10.21 -6.36
N ASP A 8 33.44 9.66 -7.56
CA ASP A 8 32.70 10.30 -8.63
C ASP A 8 31.22 10.43 -8.29
N ALA A 9 30.63 9.41 -7.67
CA ALA A 9 29.23 9.42 -7.27
C ALA A 9 28.93 10.51 -6.24
N THR A 10 29.85 10.77 -5.31
CA THR A 10 29.66 11.79 -4.26
C THR A 10 29.60 13.20 -4.86
N SER A 11 30.44 13.50 -5.85
CA SER A 11 30.48 14.83 -6.48
C SER A 11 29.31 15.09 -7.43
N GLN A 12 28.80 14.05 -8.09
CA GLN A 12 27.74 14.18 -9.11
C GLN A 12 26.41 13.53 -8.72
N LEU A 13 26.18 13.28 -7.43
CA LEU A 13 25.03 12.52 -6.93
C LEU A 13 23.70 13.05 -7.45
N ALA A 14 23.49 14.36 -7.40
CA ALA A 14 22.26 15.01 -7.86
C ALA A 14 21.97 14.70 -9.35
N ARG A 15 23.00 14.69 -10.20
CA ARG A 15 22.87 14.36 -11.62
C ARG A 15 22.55 12.87 -11.82
N LEU A 16 23.16 11.99 -11.04
CA LEU A 16 22.89 10.55 -11.10
C LEU A 16 21.45 10.24 -10.67
N VAL A 17 20.96 10.90 -9.62
CA VAL A 17 19.56 10.80 -9.20
C VAL A 17 18.64 11.29 -10.31
N ALA A 18 18.88 12.46 -10.88
CA ALA A 18 18.05 13.01 -11.95
C ALA A 18 17.97 12.10 -13.19
N ALA A 19 19.09 11.46 -13.57
CA ALA A 19 19.12 10.50 -14.68
C ALA A 19 18.27 9.24 -14.40
N VAL A 20 18.21 8.81 -13.13
CA VAL A 20 17.40 7.66 -12.72
C VAL A 20 15.93 8.04 -12.56
N GLU A 21 15.63 9.23 -12.04
CA GLU A 21 14.27 9.76 -11.92
C GLU A 21 13.63 10.06 -13.27
N SER A 22 14.40 10.55 -14.25
CA SER A 22 13.92 10.80 -15.61
C SER A 22 13.71 9.52 -16.43
N GLY A 23 14.27 8.40 -15.96
CA GLY A 23 14.31 7.13 -16.69
C GLY A 23 15.38 7.07 -17.79
N GLU A 24 16.29 8.05 -17.87
CA GLU A 24 17.45 8.00 -18.78
C GLU A 24 18.35 6.80 -18.46
N GLU A 25 18.52 6.49 -17.17
CA GLU A 25 19.19 5.29 -16.69
C GLU A 25 18.24 4.47 -15.83
N ALA A 26 17.97 3.22 -16.23
CA ALA A 26 17.12 2.33 -15.44
C ALA A 26 17.72 1.97 -14.08
N GLU A 27 19.06 1.89 -14.01
CA GLU A 27 19.81 1.64 -12.79
C GLU A 27 21.27 2.09 -12.93
N ILE A 28 21.86 2.53 -11.81
CA ILE A 28 23.27 2.93 -11.71
C ILE A 28 23.92 2.22 -10.53
N VAL A 29 25.01 1.50 -10.75
CA VAL A 29 25.79 0.81 -9.72
C VAL A 29 26.91 1.72 -9.21
N ILE A 30 26.99 1.91 -7.90
CA ILE A 30 28.09 2.61 -7.24
C ILE A 30 29.08 1.57 -6.73
N ALA A 31 30.33 1.69 -7.15
CA ALA A 31 31.43 0.85 -6.75
C ALA A 31 32.28 1.52 -5.67
N ARG A 32 32.89 0.73 -4.79
CA ARG A 32 33.99 1.13 -3.89
C ARG A 32 35.20 0.28 -4.23
N ASP A 33 36.32 0.91 -4.58
CA ASP A 33 37.56 0.20 -4.93
C ASP A 33 37.34 -0.84 -6.06
N GLY A 34 36.56 -0.45 -7.07
CA GLY A 34 36.20 -1.31 -8.21
C GLY A 34 35.16 -2.40 -7.92
N LYS A 35 34.72 -2.55 -6.65
CA LYS A 35 33.71 -3.55 -6.26
C LYS A 35 32.32 -2.90 -6.13
N PRO A 36 31.25 -3.48 -6.68
CA PRO A 36 29.89 -2.99 -6.48
C PRO A 36 29.55 -2.89 -4.99
N ALA A 37 29.11 -1.73 -4.55
CA ALA A 37 28.81 -1.43 -3.14
C ALA A 37 27.35 -0.99 -2.93
N ALA A 38 26.78 -0.26 -3.89
CA ALA A 38 25.40 0.21 -3.83
C ALA A 38 24.80 0.32 -5.24
N ARG A 39 23.49 0.55 -5.32
CA ARG A 39 22.77 0.78 -6.57
C ARG A 39 21.71 1.87 -6.40
N LEU A 40 21.69 2.83 -7.30
CA LEU A 40 20.56 3.73 -7.51
C LEU A 40 19.54 3.06 -8.43
N VAL A 41 18.30 3.03 -7.97
CA VAL A 41 17.12 2.60 -8.71
C VAL A 41 16.01 3.64 -8.49
N PRO A 42 15.10 3.83 -9.45
CA PRO A 42 13.99 4.75 -9.26
C PRO A 42 13.09 4.25 -8.13
N ILE A 43 12.57 5.16 -7.33
CA ILE A 43 11.54 4.84 -6.34
C ILE A 43 10.20 4.86 -7.08
N GLU A 44 9.59 3.70 -7.26
CA GLU A 44 8.26 3.62 -7.83
C GLU A 44 7.27 4.39 -6.93
N PRO A 45 6.45 5.28 -7.50
CA PRO A 45 5.42 5.95 -6.72
C PRO A 45 4.48 4.88 -6.18
N GLN A 46 4.48 4.71 -4.84
CA GLN A 46 3.50 3.85 -4.22
C GLN A 46 2.11 4.37 -4.62
N PRO A 47 1.20 3.49 -5.11
CA PRO A 47 -0.16 3.92 -5.35
C PRO A 47 -0.66 4.51 -4.05
N ARG A 48 -0.98 5.81 -4.09
CA ARG A 48 -1.55 6.51 -2.94
C ARG A 48 -2.67 5.61 -2.42
N PRO A 49 -2.68 5.23 -1.12
CA PRO A 49 -3.70 4.33 -0.62
C PRO A 49 -5.04 4.88 -1.06
N ALA A 50 -5.77 4.07 -1.85
CA ALA A 50 -7.01 4.49 -2.45
C ALA A 50 -7.82 5.16 -1.34
N THR A 51 -8.15 6.44 -1.52
CA THR A 51 -8.86 7.21 -0.51
C THR A 51 -10.02 6.36 -0.05
N ARG A 52 -10.04 5.98 1.24
CA ARG A 52 -11.06 5.05 1.74
C ARG A 52 -12.42 5.62 1.36
N ARG A 53 -13.13 4.93 0.46
CA ARG A 53 -14.44 5.38 -0.02
C ARG A 53 -15.47 5.10 1.07
N LEU A 54 -15.64 6.07 1.97
CA LEU A 54 -16.68 6.04 2.99
C LEU A 54 -18.05 6.24 2.32
N GLY A 55 -19.12 5.74 2.96
CA GLY A 55 -20.50 6.03 2.54
C GLY A 55 -21.07 5.17 1.40
N ILE A 56 -20.45 4.04 1.03
CA ILE A 56 -21.00 3.12 0.01
C ILE A 56 -22.39 2.56 0.34
N ALA A 57 -22.76 2.57 1.63
CA ALA A 57 -24.04 2.10 2.15
C ALA A 57 -24.92 3.24 2.70
N ALA A 58 -24.57 4.52 2.44
CA ALA A 58 -25.37 5.65 2.88
C ALA A 58 -26.81 5.53 2.35
N GLY A 59 -27.78 5.60 3.26
CA GLY A 59 -29.21 5.48 2.93
C GLY A 59 -29.68 4.07 2.54
N ARG A 60 -28.83 3.05 2.61
CA ARG A 60 -29.22 1.65 2.33
C ARG A 60 -29.79 0.90 3.53
N TYR A 61 -29.62 1.45 4.72
CA TYR A 61 -30.10 0.87 5.98
C TYR A 61 -30.76 1.97 6.81
N ALA A 62 -31.88 1.63 7.44
CA ALA A 62 -32.47 2.45 8.47
C ALA A 62 -31.63 2.33 9.75
N ILE A 63 -31.55 3.43 10.50
CA ILE A 63 -31.01 3.39 11.85
C ILE A 63 -32.16 2.95 12.74
N HIS A 64 -32.04 1.78 13.36
CA HIS A 64 -33.02 1.28 14.32
C HIS A 64 -32.96 2.08 15.62
N SER A 65 -34.10 2.19 16.33
CA SER A 65 -34.11 2.68 17.71
C SER A 65 -33.45 1.67 18.65
N ASP A 66 -33.11 2.10 19.88
CA ASP A 66 -32.50 1.20 20.86
C ASP A 66 -33.43 0.01 21.17
N GLU A 67 -34.74 0.22 21.24
CA GLU A 67 -35.72 -0.84 21.47
C GLU A 67 -35.82 -1.81 20.28
N GLU A 68 -35.73 -1.30 19.05
CA GLU A 68 -35.71 -2.12 17.84
C GLU A 68 -34.41 -2.94 17.74
N TRP A 69 -33.28 -2.41 18.22
CA TRP A 69 -32.02 -3.14 18.30
C TRP A 69 -32.08 -4.28 19.31
N GLU A 70 -32.59 -4.02 20.53
CA GLU A 70 -32.73 -5.04 21.57
C GLU A 70 -33.67 -6.18 21.14
N ALA A 71 -34.76 -5.85 20.42
CA ALA A 71 -35.69 -6.85 19.92
C ALA A 71 -35.08 -7.82 18.87
N LEU A 72 -33.94 -7.48 18.28
CA LEU A 72 -33.25 -8.33 17.31
C LEU A 72 -32.36 -9.39 17.95
N ASP A 73 -32.06 -9.30 19.26
CA ASP A 73 -31.11 -10.18 19.93
C ASP A 73 -31.53 -11.65 19.85
N ASP A 74 -32.81 -11.96 20.10
CA ASP A 74 -33.34 -13.32 20.02
C ASP A 74 -33.25 -13.88 18.58
N ALA A 75 -33.61 -13.06 17.59
CA ALA A 75 -33.55 -13.45 16.17
C ALA A 75 -32.11 -13.69 15.69
N VAL A 76 -31.15 -12.88 16.15
CA VAL A 76 -29.73 -13.09 15.87
C VAL A 76 -29.23 -14.34 16.58
N ALA A 77 -29.59 -14.55 17.84
CA ALA A 77 -29.19 -15.75 18.59
C ALA A 77 -29.65 -17.04 17.91
N GLU A 78 -30.87 -17.07 17.35
CA GLU A 78 -31.37 -18.20 16.56
C GLU A 78 -30.53 -18.45 15.30
N LEU A 79 -30.14 -17.39 14.57
CA LEU A 79 -29.31 -17.51 13.35
C LEU A 79 -27.93 -18.14 13.61
N PHE A 80 -27.36 -17.93 14.81
CA PHE A 80 -26.00 -18.39 15.15
C PHE A 80 -25.93 -19.61 16.08
N SER A 81 -27.05 -20.03 16.71
CA SER A 81 -27.08 -21.14 17.68
C SER A 81 -27.13 -22.54 17.03
N GLY A 82 -27.21 -22.63 15.70
CA GLY A 82 -27.07 -23.89 14.97
C GLY A 82 -28.17 -24.93 15.25
N VAL A 83 -29.35 -24.47 15.70
CA VAL A 83 -30.50 -25.34 15.90
C VAL A 83 -30.94 -25.89 14.54
N LYS A 84 -30.54 -27.13 14.25
CA LYS A 84 -31.07 -27.89 13.12
C LYS A 84 -32.56 -28.10 13.35
N GLU A 85 -33.40 -27.61 12.44
CA GLU A 85 -34.76 -28.11 12.31
C GLU A 85 -34.71 -29.65 12.20
N LYS A 86 -35.30 -30.34 13.18
CA LYS A 86 -35.67 -31.73 13.01
C LYS A 86 -36.93 -31.74 12.15
N GLN A 87 -36.83 -32.43 11.01
CA GLN A 87 -37.96 -32.86 10.18
C GLN A 87 -39.10 -33.47 10.99
#